data_AF-A0A7G9YHB2-F1
#
_entry.id   AF-A0A7G9YHB2-F1
#
_cell.length_a   1.000
_cell.length_b   1.000
_cell.length_c   1.000
_cell.angle_alpha   90.00
_cell.angle_beta   90.00
_cell.angle_gamma   90.00
#
_symmetry.space_group_name_H-M   'P 1'
#
loop_
_entity.id
_entity.type
_entity.pdbx_description
1 polymer ?
#
loop_
_entity_poly.entity_id
_entity_poly.type
_entity_poly.pdbx_seq_one_letter_code
_entity_poly.pdbx_strand_id
1 'polypeptide(L)'
;MDFIDQIEELSNTVSKWLELVKTEQGTKDYLITPFIKILGYDIHNPMDVVPEYTCDAPGKNGEKVDYAIMKDGKPFMLVECKFAHDELQAKHTAQLLKYFNSITELKVGVLTNGVIYKFYTDLEHVHIMDKKPFLEINMLDLDNDLVKELKGYKKESPPHPIDLRERAKELKYTREIKRIFENELEAPSDEFVEFFAKRKHVYAGKANITKNVRDDFRNYIKKALKEVINKKITDALKSTIEKTNGKGPEPQPPLPDPAPSGIVTTKEEKEGFEIVRGIFQGTTDYERISYKDWKGFFNVILGGYNRKPICRFYFDNKQKYIGLFDSKGEEKVPIGELDDIRKYADKLKATISYYDGMIDIQDIQLEFWKGFKKYAQSKSDSLQLTHEPHPQNWYNIGLGRPKAHISLTINVKSNLLRCEIYIPDSKELYNELVKQKDEIEDDLNEELEWMELPDKRASNIRISRPDNINEPYEREEQFEWFKTQAELFQKVFPKYIR
;
A
#
# COMPACT_ATOMS: atom_id res chain seq x y z
N MET A 1 -9.98 8.86 25.35
CA MET A 1 -8.74 8.10 25.61
C MET A 1 -8.20 7.69 24.25
N ASP A 2 -6.92 7.92 23.98
CA ASP A 2 -6.33 7.52 22.69
C ASP A 2 -6.34 5.98 22.57
N PHE A 3 -6.32 5.46 21.35
CA PHE A 3 -6.34 4.02 21.11
C PHE A 3 -5.09 3.34 21.72
N ILE A 4 -3.93 3.98 21.66
CA ILE A 4 -2.70 3.42 22.24
C ILE A 4 -2.85 3.31 23.75
N ASP A 5 -3.36 4.37 24.41
CA ASP A 5 -3.63 4.36 25.85
C ASP A 5 -4.55 3.20 26.27
N GLN A 6 -5.60 2.91 25.47
CA GLN A 6 -6.52 1.81 25.75
C GLN A 6 -5.84 0.44 25.67
N ILE A 7 -4.95 0.23 24.69
CA ILE A 7 -4.17 -1.00 24.58
C ILE A 7 -3.15 -1.12 25.72
N GLU A 8 -2.53 -0.02 26.14
CA GLU A 8 -1.65 0.00 27.31
C GLU A 8 -2.41 -0.33 28.61
N GLU A 9 -3.63 0.18 28.78
CA GLU A 9 -4.49 -0.17 29.93
C GLU A 9 -4.87 -1.67 29.91
N LEU A 10 -5.15 -2.22 28.73
CA LEU A 10 -5.39 -3.65 28.57
C LEU A 10 -4.14 -4.47 28.90
N SER A 11 -2.96 -4.07 28.43
CA SER A 11 -1.68 -4.72 28.76
C SER A 11 -1.42 -4.76 30.27
N ASN A 12 -1.71 -3.66 30.97
CA ASN A 12 -1.65 -3.61 32.43
C ASN A 12 -2.66 -4.57 33.09
N THR A 13 -3.84 -4.71 32.51
CA THR A 13 -4.88 -5.64 32.98
C THR A 13 -4.43 -7.09 32.78
N VAL A 14 -3.94 -7.44 31.59
CA VAL A 14 -3.37 -8.75 31.26
C VAL A 14 -2.26 -9.11 32.26
N SER A 15 -1.33 -8.20 32.50
CA SER A 15 -0.22 -8.41 33.45
C SER A 15 -0.69 -8.72 34.88
N LYS A 16 -1.79 -8.09 35.33
CA LYS A 16 -2.35 -8.31 36.67
C LYS A 16 -3.18 -9.58 36.77
N TRP A 17 -3.92 -9.91 35.72
CA TRP A 17 -4.95 -10.95 35.76
C TRP A 17 -4.49 -12.28 35.19
N LEU A 18 -3.37 -12.33 34.46
CA LEU A 18 -2.83 -13.56 33.87
C LEU A 18 -2.76 -14.71 34.88
N GLU A 19 -2.21 -14.44 36.08
CA GLU A 19 -2.10 -15.45 37.15
C GLU A 19 -3.44 -15.83 37.80
N LEU A 20 -4.50 -15.04 37.62
CA LEU A 20 -5.83 -15.29 38.19
C LEU A 20 -6.75 -16.03 37.22
N VAL A 21 -6.50 -15.93 35.91
CA VAL A 21 -7.29 -16.57 34.86
C VAL A 21 -6.92 -18.05 34.76
N LYS A 22 -7.84 -18.95 35.15
CA LYS A 22 -7.59 -20.40 35.22
C LYS A 22 -8.36 -21.24 34.19
N THR A 23 -9.12 -20.63 33.31
CA THR A 23 -9.91 -21.31 32.28
C THR A 23 -9.83 -20.57 30.96
N GLU A 24 -10.05 -21.29 29.85
CA GLU A 24 -10.15 -20.67 28.52
C GLU A 24 -11.31 -19.68 28.44
N GLN A 25 -12.45 -19.98 29.06
CA GLN A 25 -13.57 -19.03 29.15
C GLN A 25 -13.17 -17.75 29.90
N GLY A 26 -12.42 -17.86 31.00
CA GLY A 26 -11.88 -16.70 31.69
C GLY A 26 -10.91 -15.91 30.81
N THR A 27 -10.10 -16.57 29.97
CA THR A 27 -9.24 -15.89 29.00
C THR A 27 -10.05 -15.09 27.99
N LYS A 28 -11.12 -15.70 27.45
CA LYS A 28 -12.06 -15.05 26.52
C LYS A 28 -12.73 -13.84 27.15
N ASP A 29 -13.27 -13.97 28.35
CA ASP A 29 -14.05 -12.92 29.02
C ASP A 29 -13.17 -11.77 29.50
N TYR A 30 -12.05 -12.07 30.14
CA TYR A 30 -11.26 -11.08 30.86
C TYR A 30 -10.11 -10.48 30.05
N LEU A 31 -9.59 -11.19 29.04
CA LEU A 31 -8.40 -10.75 28.29
C LEU A 31 -8.71 -10.46 26.81
N ILE A 32 -9.50 -11.30 26.14
CA ILE A 32 -9.74 -11.20 24.68
C ILE A 32 -10.94 -10.31 24.35
N THR A 33 -12.06 -10.45 25.04
CA THR A 33 -13.26 -9.62 24.82
C THR A 33 -12.96 -8.12 24.99
N PRO A 34 -12.20 -7.68 26.01
CA PRO A 34 -11.78 -6.28 26.11
C PRO A 34 -10.98 -5.80 24.90
N PHE A 35 -10.11 -6.65 24.32
CA PHE A 35 -9.38 -6.33 23.10
C PHE A 35 -10.32 -6.09 21.92
N ILE A 36 -11.27 -7.00 21.69
CA ILE A 36 -12.30 -6.87 20.64
C ILE A 36 -13.10 -5.57 20.81
N LYS A 37 -13.44 -5.23 22.05
CA LYS A 37 -14.13 -3.98 22.39
C LYS A 37 -13.29 -2.74 22.10
N ILE A 38 -11.99 -2.76 22.39
CA ILE A 38 -11.06 -1.64 22.08
C ILE A 38 -10.93 -1.43 20.57
N LEU A 39 -11.01 -2.49 19.77
CA LEU A 39 -11.12 -2.39 18.30
C LEU A 39 -12.46 -1.76 17.86
N GLY A 40 -13.44 -1.61 18.76
CA GLY A 40 -14.72 -0.98 18.51
C GLY A 40 -15.83 -1.94 18.09
N TYR A 41 -15.61 -3.26 18.20
CA TYR A 41 -16.65 -4.25 17.94
C TYR A 41 -17.37 -4.62 19.23
N ASP A 42 -18.70 -4.71 19.17
CA ASP A 42 -19.53 -5.09 20.31
C ASP A 42 -19.87 -6.59 20.24
N ILE A 43 -19.41 -7.37 21.22
CA ILE A 43 -19.69 -8.81 21.31
C ILE A 43 -21.17 -9.13 21.55
N HIS A 44 -21.97 -8.15 21.97
CA HIS A 44 -23.41 -8.30 22.16
C HIS A 44 -24.21 -7.88 20.94
N ASN A 45 -23.56 -7.33 19.91
CA ASN A 45 -24.18 -6.97 18.65
C ASN A 45 -23.87 -8.04 17.58
N PRO A 46 -24.85 -8.85 17.16
CA PRO A 46 -24.64 -9.90 16.16
C PRO A 46 -24.28 -9.37 14.76
N MET A 47 -24.46 -8.06 14.51
CA MET A 47 -23.98 -7.41 13.28
C MET A 47 -22.51 -7.03 13.33
N ASP A 48 -21.89 -7.05 14.52
CA ASP A 48 -20.48 -6.75 14.73
C ASP A 48 -19.68 -8.02 15.03
N VAL A 49 -20.19 -8.87 15.91
CA VAL A 49 -19.50 -10.09 16.35
C VAL A 49 -20.50 -11.22 16.51
N VAL A 50 -20.19 -12.37 15.91
CA VAL A 50 -20.92 -13.62 16.12
C VAL A 50 -20.01 -14.59 16.88
N PRO A 51 -20.30 -14.88 18.16
CA PRO A 51 -19.57 -15.91 18.89
C PRO A 51 -19.95 -17.31 18.39
N GLU A 52 -19.04 -18.28 18.55
CA GLU A 52 -19.29 -19.69 18.18
C GLU A 52 -19.75 -19.85 16.71
N TYR A 53 -19.13 -19.07 15.82
CA TYR A 53 -19.49 -19.00 14.40
C TYR A 53 -19.12 -20.30 13.69
N THR A 54 -20.05 -20.83 12.90
CA THR A 54 -19.88 -22.11 12.20
C THR A 54 -19.26 -21.90 10.83
N CYS A 55 -18.12 -22.53 10.56
CA CYS A 55 -17.30 -22.28 9.36
C CYS A 55 -17.58 -23.23 8.17
N ASP A 56 -18.77 -23.83 8.09
CA ASP A 56 -19.06 -24.90 7.12
C ASP A 56 -19.87 -24.45 5.90
N ALA A 57 -19.66 -25.16 4.78
CA ALA A 57 -20.54 -25.12 3.62
C ALA A 57 -21.95 -25.61 3.98
N PRO A 58 -23.02 -25.13 3.32
CA PRO A 58 -24.39 -25.49 3.64
C PRO A 58 -24.60 -27.02 3.70
N GLY A 59 -25.03 -27.55 4.85
CA GLY A 59 -25.41 -28.95 5.03
C GLY A 59 -24.44 -29.87 5.79
N LYS A 60 -23.40 -29.35 6.45
CA LYS A 60 -22.52 -30.12 7.37
C LYS A 60 -22.62 -29.61 8.82
N ASN A 61 -22.41 -30.51 9.78
CA ASN A 61 -22.23 -30.17 11.19
C ASN A 61 -20.81 -29.61 11.38
N GLY A 62 -20.69 -28.29 11.28
CA GLY A 62 -19.39 -27.63 11.20
C GLY A 62 -18.64 -27.45 12.49
N GLU A 63 -17.31 -27.40 12.33
CA GLU A 63 -16.40 -26.88 13.35
C GLU A 63 -16.68 -25.37 13.54
N LYS A 64 -16.56 -24.90 14.78
CA LYS A 64 -16.86 -23.52 15.17
C LYS A 64 -15.61 -22.78 15.57
N VAL A 65 -15.57 -21.49 15.24
CA VAL A 65 -14.56 -20.54 15.70
C VAL A 65 -15.15 -19.66 16.80
N ASP A 66 -14.32 -19.25 17.76
CA ASP A 66 -14.79 -18.58 18.97
C ASP A 66 -15.50 -17.26 18.68
N TYR A 67 -14.93 -16.43 17.80
CA TYR A 67 -15.56 -15.19 17.35
C TYR A 67 -15.35 -14.97 15.85
N ALA A 68 -16.42 -14.60 15.16
CA ALA A 68 -16.37 -13.99 13.84
C ALA A 68 -16.75 -12.52 13.93
N ILE A 69 -15.83 -11.65 13.51
CA ILE A 69 -16.07 -10.21 13.37
C ILE A 69 -16.69 -9.97 12.00
N MET A 70 -17.84 -9.31 12.00
CA MET A 70 -18.71 -9.11 10.85
C MET A 70 -18.50 -7.73 10.23
N LYS A 71 -18.59 -7.66 8.89
CA LYS A 71 -18.59 -6.44 8.10
C LYS A 71 -19.55 -6.62 6.93
N ASP A 72 -20.49 -5.67 6.77
CA ASP A 72 -21.50 -5.70 5.69
C ASP A 72 -22.26 -7.05 5.60
N GLY A 73 -22.55 -7.63 6.78
CA GLY A 73 -23.25 -8.91 6.90
C GLY A 73 -22.39 -10.16 6.63
N LYS A 74 -21.08 -10.02 6.38
CA LYS A 74 -20.17 -11.12 6.11
C LYS A 74 -19.01 -11.18 7.11
N PRO A 75 -18.47 -12.37 7.44
CA PRO A 75 -17.29 -12.48 8.29
C PRO A 75 -16.06 -11.88 7.59
N PHE A 76 -15.42 -10.91 8.24
CA PHE A 76 -14.19 -10.26 7.76
C PHE A 76 -12.94 -10.76 8.50
N MET A 77 -13.08 -11.03 9.81
CA MET A 77 -12.00 -11.49 10.67
C MET A 77 -12.47 -12.61 11.59
N LEU A 78 -11.70 -13.69 11.68
CA LEU A 78 -11.94 -14.76 12.66
C LEU A 78 -10.97 -14.63 13.82
N VAL A 79 -11.44 -14.91 15.03
CA VAL A 79 -10.61 -14.94 16.24
C VAL A 79 -10.74 -16.31 16.89
N GLU A 80 -9.67 -17.08 16.81
CA GLU A 80 -9.50 -18.36 17.50
C GLU A 80 -8.75 -18.12 18.81
N CYS A 81 -9.36 -18.53 19.90
CA CYS A 81 -8.90 -18.30 21.26
C CYS A 81 -8.30 -19.58 21.85
N LYS A 82 -7.35 -19.40 22.77
CA LYS A 82 -6.75 -20.46 23.58
C LYS A 82 -6.63 -19.98 25.02
N PHE A 83 -6.36 -20.92 25.93
CA PHE A 83 -6.14 -20.60 27.32
C PHE A 83 -4.87 -19.75 27.51
N ALA A 84 -4.91 -18.76 28.40
CA ALA A 84 -3.85 -17.76 28.57
C ALA A 84 -2.45 -18.33 28.87
N HIS A 85 -2.38 -19.51 29.50
CA HIS A 85 -1.13 -20.18 29.81
C HIS A 85 -0.68 -21.18 28.72
N ASP A 86 -1.46 -21.37 27.66
CA ASP A 86 -1.06 -22.22 26.55
C ASP A 86 -0.13 -21.49 25.60
N GLU A 87 0.88 -22.21 25.09
CA GLU A 87 1.65 -21.75 23.95
C GLU A 87 0.84 -21.90 22.65
N LEU A 88 0.94 -20.88 21.78
CA LEU A 88 0.29 -20.89 20.47
C LEU A 88 1.07 -21.78 19.49
N GLN A 89 0.76 -23.08 19.50
CA GLN A 89 1.42 -24.13 18.72
C GLN A 89 0.84 -24.32 17.31
N ALA A 90 1.58 -25.05 16.46
CA ALA A 90 1.22 -25.33 15.06
C ALA A 90 -0.16 -26.00 14.90
N LYS A 91 -0.59 -26.83 15.86
CA LYS A 91 -1.94 -27.44 15.86
C LYS A 91 -3.06 -26.40 15.93
N HIS A 92 -2.85 -25.30 16.67
CA HIS A 92 -3.83 -24.22 16.79
C HIS A 92 -3.91 -23.41 15.48
N THR A 93 -2.75 -23.14 14.86
CA THR A 93 -2.71 -22.50 13.53
C THR A 93 -3.39 -23.35 12.47
N ALA A 94 -3.22 -24.68 12.52
CA ALA A 94 -3.88 -25.60 11.59
C ALA A 94 -5.41 -25.57 11.72
N GLN A 95 -5.95 -25.37 12.93
CA GLN A 95 -7.39 -25.20 13.16
C GLN A 95 -7.90 -23.92 12.52
N LEU A 96 -7.27 -22.77 12.82
CA LEU A 96 -7.63 -21.49 12.21
C LEU A 96 -7.50 -21.51 10.67
N LEU A 97 -6.48 -22.20 10.14
CA LEU A 97 -6.27 -22.36 8.69
C LEU A 97 -7.46 -23.04 8.00
N LYS A 98 -8.06 -24.07 8.62
CA LYS A 98 -9.24 -24.73 8.07
C LYS A 98 -10.41 -23.75 7.93
N TYR A 99 -10.67 -22.96 8.98
CA TYR A 99 -11.75 -21.97 8.99
C TYR A 99 -11.51 -20.87 7.98
N PHE A 100 -10.27 -20.35 7.95
CA PHE A 100 -9.88 -19.31 7.02
C PHE A 100 -10.11 -19.73 5.56
N ASN A 101 -9.67 -20.94 5.20
CA ASN A 101 -9.76 -21.44 3.83
C ASN A 101 -11.20 -21.85 3.42
N SER A 102 -12.11 -22.01 4.39
CA SER A 102 -13.51 -22.37 4.15
C SER A 102 -14.41 -21.17 3.85
N ILE A 103 -13.98 -19.95 4.18
CA ILE A 103 -14.76 -18.72 4.05
C ILE A 103 -14.06 -17.77 3.09
N THR A 104 -14.59 -17.64 1.88
CA THR A 104 -14.01 -16.85 0.79
C THR A 104 -13.87 -15.36 1.11
N GLU A 105 -14.79 -14.80 1.88
CA GLU A 105 -14.81 -13.37 2.19
C GLU A 105 -13.84 -12.96 3.29
N LEU A 106 -13.26 -13.95 3.99
CA LEU A 106 -12.38 -13.69 5.10
C LEU A 106 -11.07 -13.05 4.64
N LYS A 107 -10.62 -12.04 5.38
CA LYS A 107 -9.36 -11.32 5.10
C LYS A 107 -8.33 -11.51 6.20
N VAL A 108 -8.76 -11.73 7.44
CA VAL A 108 -7.89 -11.81 8.61
C VAL A 108 -8.26 -13.00 9.48
N GLY A 109 -7.25 -13.77 9.88
CA GLY A 109 -7.37 -14.76 10.94
C GLY A 109 -6.53 -14.31 12.14
N VAL A 110 -7.07 -14.39 13.34
CA VAL A 110 -6.37 -14.07 14.58
C VAL A 110 -6.33 -15.31 15.45
N LEU A 111 -5.13 -15.73 15.84
CA LEU A 111 -4.93 -16.75 16.86
C LEU A 111 -4.39 -16.07 18.12
N THR A 112 -5.06 -16.26 19.26
CA THR A 112 -4.68 -15.58 20.50
C THR A 112 -4.94 -16.40 21.76
N ASN A 113 -4.17 -16.14 22.79
CA ASN A 113 -4.43 -16.59 24.17
C ASN A 113 -4.67 -15.40 25.11
N GLY A 114 -5.00 -14.22 24.58
CA GLY A 114 -5.16 -12.99 25.35
C GLY A 114 -3.85 -12.30 25.76
N VAL A 115 -2.71 -13.01 25.72
CA VAL A 115 -1.37 -12.45 25.93
C VAL A 115 -0.69 -12.14 24.61
N ILE A 116 -0.69 -13.10 23.68
CA ILE A 116 -0.12 -12.99 22.35
C ILE A 116 -1.25 -12.97 21.34
N TYR A 117 -1.22 -12.03 20.40
CA TYR A 117 -2.16 -11.93 19.28
C TYR A 117 -1.40 -12.09 17.97
N LYS A 118 -1.66 -13.17 17.23
CA LYS A 118 -1.02 -13.46 15.94
C LYS A 118 -2.04 -13.27 14.82
N PHE A 119 -1.77 -12.33 13.93
CA PHE A 119 -2.62 -12.00 12.78
C PHE A 119 -2.09 -12.66 11.51
N TYR A 120 -2.97 -13.32 10.79
CA TYR A 120 -2.72 -14.07 9.56
C TYR A 120 -3.61 -13.55 8.44
N THR A 121 -3.13 -13.68 7.21
CA THR A 121 -3.86 -13.35 5.99
C THR A 121 -3.33 -14.20 4.84
N ASP A 122 -3.80 -13.98 3.62
CA ASP A 122 -3.57 -14.82 2.44
C ASP A 122 -2.59 -14.16 1.44
N LEU A 123 -1.40 -13.75 1.90
CA LEU A 123 -0.47 -13.00 1.06
C LEU A 123 0.18 -13.85 -0.04
N GLU A 124 0.44 -15.12 0.25
CA GLU A 124 1.12 -16.04 -0.67
C GLU A 124 0.17 -16.58 -1.73
N HIS A 125 -1.02 -17.01 -1.31
CA HIS A 125 -2.03 -17.61 -2.18
C HIS A 125 -3.41 -17.12 -1.74
N VAL A 126 -4.21 -16.61 -2.69
CA VAL A 126 -5.54 -16.07 -2.42
C VAL A 126 -6.43 -17.14 -1.77
N HIS A 127 -7.14 -16.77 -0.70
CA HIS A 127 -8.00 -17.65 0.10
C HIS A 127 -7.28 -18.82 0.80
N ILE A 128 -5.95 -18.81 0.85
CA ILE A 128 -5.16 -19.78 1.59
C ILE A 128 -4.37 -19.01 2.65
N MET A 129 -4.68 -19.26 3.92
CA MET A 129 -3.99 -18.60 5.03
C MET A 129 -2.49 -18.91 5.01
N ASP A 130 -1.67 -17.87 5.12
CA ASP A 130 -0.23 -17.99 5.27
C ASP A 130 0.13 -18.78 6.54
N LYS A 131 1.23 -19.55 6.48
CA LYS A 131 1.70 -20.33 7.65
C LYS A 131 2.26 -19.46 8.77
N LYS A 132 2.72 -18.24 8.44
CA LYS A 132 3.34 -17.31 9.38
C LYS A 132 2.43 -16.09 9.56
N PRO A 133 2.28 -15.56 10.79
CA PRO A 133 1.52 -14.34 10.99
C PRO A 133 2.27 -13.16 10.38
N PHE A 134 1.58 -12.15 9.87
CA PHE A 134 2.23 -10.92 9.37
C PHE A 134 2.38 -9.86 10.48
N LEU A 135 1.55 -9.92 11.52
CA LEU A 135 1.60 -9.05 12.70
C LEU A 135 1.48 -9.90 13.96
N GLU A 136 2.29 -9.60 14.97
CA GLU A 136 2.26 -10.26 16.27
C GLU A 136 2.37 -9.19 17.37
N ILE A 137 1.43 -9.21 18.32
CA ILE A 137 1.39 -8.28 19.46
C ILE A 137 1.54 -9.09 20.73
N ASN A 138 2.48 -8.69 21.58
CA ASN A 138 2.67 -9.24 22.91
C ASN A 138 2.19 -8.23 23.96
N MET A 139 1.12 -8.54 24.67
CA MET A 139 0.56 -7.67 25.70
C MET A 139 1.48 -7.49 26.91
N LEU A 140 2.50 -8.33 27.09
CA LEU A 140 3.49 -8.19 28.16
C LEU A 140 4.75 -7.44 27.71
N ASP A 141 4.90 -7.20 26.41
CA ASP A 141 6.05 -6.51 25.80
C ASP A 141 5.57 -5.75 24.56
N LEU A 142 4.85 -4.64 24.81
CA LEU A 142 4.24 -3.85 23.75
C LEU A 142 5.28 -3.05 22.97
N ASP A 143 5.28 -3.23 21.66
CA ASP A 143 5.94 -2.33 20.71
C ASP A 143 4.92 -1.30 20.20
N ASN A 144 5.14 -0.03 20.54
CA ASN A 144 4.24 1.06 20.16
C ASN A 144 4.06 1.24 18.65
N ASP A 145 5.06 0.88 17.84
CA ASP A 145 4.92 0.93 16.39
C ASP A 145 4.02 -0.20 15.90
N LEU A 146 4.13 -1.40 16.47
CA LEU A 146 3.21 -2.50 16.16
C LEU A 146 1.79 -2.24 16.67
N VAL A 147 1.62 -1.56 17.81
CA VAL A 147 0.30 -1.16 18.31
C VAL A 147 -0.39 -0.18 17.36
N LYS A 148 0.35 0.71 16.70
CA LYS A 148 -0.24 1.61 15.67
C LYS A 148 -0.84 0.82 14.51
N GLU A 149 -0.25 -0.32 14.15
CA GLU A 149 -0.78 -1.20 13.11
C GLU A 149 -2.18 -1.73 13.44
N LEU A 150 -2.48 -1.92 14.74
CA LEU A 150 -3.80 -2.37 15.19
C LEU A 150 -4.93 -1.38 14.86
N LYS A 151 -4.62 -0.10 14.62
CA LYS A 151 -5.63 0.89 14.18
C LYS A 151 -6.30 0.47 12.88
N GLY A 152 -5.56 -0.20 12.00
CA GLY A 152 -6.07 -0.84 10.79
C GLY A 152 -6.90 -2.09 11.04
N TYR A 153 -7.41 -2.34 12.25
CA TYR A 153 -8.37 -3.42 12.48
C TYR A 153 -9.60 -2.90 13.24
N LYS A 154 -9.67 -1.59 13.49
CA LYS A 154 -10.80 -0.97 14.17
C LYS A 154 -12.04 -0.92 13.29
N LYS A 155 -13.22 -1.00 13.92
CA LYS A 155 -14.53 -0.93 13.26
C LYS A 155 -14.76 0.38 12.48
N GLU A 156 -14.25 1.51 12.99
CA GLU A 156 -14.44 2.84 12.38
C GLU A 156 -13.47 3.13 11.23
N SER A 157 -12.40 2.35 11.08
CA SER A 157 -11.39 2.53 10.04
C SER A 157 -10.84 1.17 9.54
N PRO A 158 -11.69 0.22 9.14
CA PRO A 158 -11.21 -1.06 8.65
C PRO A 158 -10.51 -0.80 7.31
N PRO A 159 -9.27 -1.28 7.13
CA PRO A 159 -8.48 -1.04 5.95
C PRO A 159 -9.24 -1.59 4.75
N HIS A 160 -9.10 -0.90 3.63
CA HIS A 160 -9.51 -1.49 2.37
C HIS A 160 -8.75 -2.83 2.21
N PRO A 161 -9.36 -3.90 1.68
CA PRO A 161 -8.70 -5.20 1.57
C PRO A 161 -7.33 -5.15 0.86
N ILE A 162 -7.14 -4.17 -0.03
CA ILE A 162 -5.88 -3.86 -0.72
C ILE A 162 -4.85 -3.32 0.26
N ASP A 163 -5.22 -2.28 1.00
CA ASP A 163 -4.36 -1.62 1.98
C ASP A 163 -3.92 -2.61 3.06
N LEU A 164 -4.83 -3.50 3.48
CA LEU A 164 -4.53 -4.57 4.42
C LEU A 164 -3.46 -5.53 3.88
N ARG A 165 -3.58 -5.99 2.63
CA ARG A 165 -2.62 -6.94 2.04
C ARG A 165 -1.26 -6.30 1.80
N GLU A 166 -1.20 -5.08 1.27
CA GLU A 166 0.08 -4.38 1.05
C GLU A 166 0.76 -4.06 2.38
N ARG A 167 0.02 -3.59 3.38
CA ARG A 167 0.55 -3.34 4.72
C ARG A 167 1.00 -4.63 5.41
N ALA A 168 0.25 -5.72 5.26
CA ALA A 168 0.65 -7.02 5.77
C ALA A 168 1.91 -7.57 5.06
N LYS A 169 2.06 -7.36 3.74
CA LYS A 169 3.32 -7.68 3.02
C LYS A 169 4.48 -6.88 3.59
N GLU A 170 4.32 -5.57 3.72
CA GLU A 170 5.37 -4.70 4.27
C GLU A 170 5.78 -5.14 5.68
N LEU A 171 4.82 -5.40 6.57
CA LEU A 171 5.08 -5.89 7.92
C LEU A 171 5.78 -7.25 7.93
N LYS A 172 5.29 -8.22 7.14
CA LYS A 172 5.86 -9.57 7.03
C LYS A 172 7.31 -9.51 6.55
N TYR A 173 7.57 -8.80 5.45
CA TYR A 173 8.92 -8.71 4.87
C TYR A 173 9.86 -7.89 5.74
N THR A 174 9.40 -6.76 6.30
CA THR A 174 10.21 -5.95 7.20
C THR A 174 10.63 -6.74 8.43
N ARG A 175 9.71 -7.50 9.04
CA ARG A 175 10.02 -8.35 10.20
C ARG A 175 11.03 -9.45 9.86
N GLU A 176 10.85 -10.15 8.73
CA GLU A 176 11.81 -11.19 8.33
C GLU A 176 13.18 -10.61 7.97
N ILE A 177 13.24 -9.45 7.33
CA ILE A 177 14.50 -8.74 7.03
C ILE A 177 15.18 -8.30 8.33
N LYS A 178 14.45 -7.71 9.29
CA LYS A 178 14.97 -7.35 10.61
C LYS A 178 15.58 -8.58 11.31
N ARG A 179 14.83 -9.69 11.36
CA ARG A 179 15.29 -10.95 11.94
C ARG A 179 16.56 -11.48 11.27
N ILE A 180 16.63 -11.46 9.94
CA ILE A 180 17.84 -11.87 9.20
C ILE A 180 19.00 -10.95 9.57
N PHE A 181 18.79 -9.64 9.57
CA PHE A 181 19.83 -8.66 9.87
C PHE A 181 20.36 -8.76 11.31
N GLU A 182 19.48 -9.00 12.29
CA GLU A 182 19.86 -9.26 13.69
C GLU A 182 20.73 -10.52 13.81
N ASN A 183 20.34 -11.60 13.14
CA ASN A 183 21.16 -12.82 13.09
C ASN A 183 22.52 -12.57 12.43
N GLU A 184 22.56 -11.81 11.33
CA GLU A 184 23.81 -11.44 10.65
C GLU A 184 24.70 -10.53 11.52
N LEU A 185 24.10 -9.70 12.37
CA LEU A 185 24.82 -8.84 13.31
C LEU A 185 25.48 -9.66 14.42
N GLU A 186 24.78 -10.66 14.95
CA GLU A 186 25.29 -11.55 16.00
C GLU A 186 26.28 -12.59 15.47
N ALA A 187 25.95 -13.20 14.34
CA ALA A 187 26.67 -14.32 13.73
C ALA A 187 26.67 -14.19 12.19
N PRO A 188 27.59 -13.39 11.62
CA PRO A 188 27.68 -13.20 10.17
C PRO A 188 27.81 -14.53 9.41
N SER A 189 26.90 -14.76 8.46
CA SER A 189 26.87 -15.95 7.61
C SER A 189 28.00 -15.94 6.58
N ASP A 190 28.29 -17.11 6.00
CA ASP A 190 29.30 -17.22 4.92
C ASP A 190 28.95 -16.31 3.73
N GLU A 191 27.68 -16.23 3.34
CA GLU A 191 27.21 -15.38 2.23
C GLU A 191 27.41 -13.89 2.53
N PHE A 192 27.09 -13.46 3.75
CA PHE A 192 27.26 -12.07 4.17
C PHE A 192 28.73 -11.68 4.28
N VAL A 193 29.58 -12.60 4.75
CA VAL A 193 31.04 -12.42 4.76
C VAL A 193 31.58 -12.27 3.34
N GLU A 194 31.15 -13.14 2.42
CA GLU A 194 31.57 -13.05 1.01
C GLU A 194 31.11 -11.76 0.34
N PHE A 195 29.91 -11.26 0.66
CA PHE A 195 29.41 -10.00 0.14
C PHE A 195 30.36 -8.82 0.43
N PHE A 196 30.87 -8.71 1.66
CA PHE A 196 31.84 -7.67 2.02
C PHE A 196 33.22 -7.94 1.45
N ALA A 197 33.70 -9.18 1.54
CA ALA A 197 35.04 -9.55 1.06
C ALA A 197 35.19 -9.37 -0.46
N LYS A 198 34.11 -9.55 -1.25
CA LYS A 198 34.12 -9.32 -2.72
C LYS A 198 34.13 -7.84 -3.12
N ARG A 199 33.95 -6.89 -2.18
CA ARG A 199 34.03 -5.46 -2.51
C ARG A 199 35.48 -5.07 -2.79
N LYS A 200 35.68 -4.41 -3.94
CA LYS A 200 37.00 -4.07 -4.53
C LYS A 200 37.99 -3.36 -3.59
N HIS A 201 37.49 -2.71 -2.54
CA HIS A 201 38.28 -1.96 -1.56
C HIS A 201 38.51 -2.69 -0.23
N VAL A 202 38.04 -3.94 -0.10
CA VAL A 202 38.06 -4.69 1.18
C VAL A 202 39.04 -5.87 1.12
N TYR A 203 39.07 -6.62 0.02
CA TYR A 203 40.04 -7.70 -0.18
C TYR A 203 40.64 -7.63 -1.59
N ALA A 204 41.95 -7.41 -1.68
CA ALA A 204 42.70 -7.35 -2.94
C ALA A 204 43.12 -8.74 -3.47
N GLY A 205 42.71 -9.83 -2.81
CA GLY A 205 43.11 -11.20 -3.13
C GLY A 205 42.22 -11.89 -4.17
N LYS A 206 42.78 -12.93 -4.81
CA LYS A 206 42.16 -13.71 -5.91
C LYS A 206 40.77 -14.24 -5.56
N ALA A 207 39.99 -14.52 -6.61
CA ALA A 207 38.56 -14.85 -6.66
C ALA A 207 37.98 -15.89 -5.66
N ASN A 208 38.81 -16.63 -4.92
CA ASN A 208 38.37 -17.66 -3.97
C ASN A 208 38.85 -17.34 -2.55
N ILE A 209 37.90 -17.10 -1.64
CA ILE A 209 38.15 -16.85 -0.22
C ILE A 209 38.36 -18.20 0.49
N THR A 210 39.50 -18.38 1.16
CA THR A 210 39.77 -19.61 1.94
C THR A 210 39.01 -19.57 3.27
N LYS A 211 38.83 -20.73 3.91
CA LYS A 211 38.12 -20.84 5.21
C LYS A 211 38.71 -19.92 6.29
N ASN A 212 40.04 -19.89 6.43
CA ASN A 212 40.70 -19.04 7.42
C ASN A 212 40.47 -17.55 7.16
N VAL A 213 40.54 -17.12 5.90
CA VAL A 213 40.27 -15.73 5.52
C VAL A 213 38.79 -15.39 5.80
N ARG A 214 37.87 -16.33 5.54
CA ARG A 214 36.45 -16.16 5.84
C ARG A 214 36.20 -15.98 7.35
N ASP A 215 36.85 -16.79 8.17
CA ASP A 215 36.72 -16.72 9.63
C ASP A 215 37.31 -15.40 10.21
N ASP A 216 38.44 -14.95 9.68
CA ASP A 216 39.01 -13.64 10.05
C ASP A 216 38.06 -12.49 9.66
N PHE A 217 37.53 -12.52 8.44
CA PHE A 217 36.59 -11.52 7.95
C PHE A 217 35.27 -11.52 8.74
N ARG A 218 34.77 -12.68 9.13
CA ARG A 218 33.60 -12.79 10.02
C ARG A 218 33.82 -12.00 11.31
N ASN A 219 34.99 -12.14 11.93
CA ASN A 219 35.34 -11.40 13.14
C ASN A 219 35.47 -9.89 12.89
N TYR A 220 36.10 -9.49 11.77
CA TYR A 220 36.20 -8.08 11.40
C TYR A 220 34.84 -7.44 11.14
N ILE A 221 33.94 -8.13 10.41
CA ILE A 221 32.58 -7.66 10.11
C ILE A 221 31.78 -7.52 11.39
N LYS A 222 31.78 -8.54 12.25
CA LYS A 222 31.08 -8.50 13.54
C LYS A 222 31.55 -7.32 14.40
N LYS A 223 32.87 -7.09 14.46
CA LYS A 223 33.45 -5.96 15.19
C LYS A 223 33.03 -4.61 14.59
N ALA A 224 33.17 -4.46 13.27
CA ALA A 224 32.85 -3.21 12.57
C ALA A 224 31.36 -2.85 12.70
N LEU A 225 30.45 -3.81 12.55
CA LEU A 225 29.01 -3.57 12.70
C LEU A 225 28.66 -3.12 14.13
N LYS A 226 29.23 -3.76 15.14
CA LYS A 226 29.03 -3.38 16.54
C LYS A 226 29.55 -1.95 16.82
N GLU A 227 30.71 -1.60 16.28
CA GLU A 227 31.26 -0.24 16.39
C GLU A 227 30.38 0.81 15.71
N VAL A 228 29.86 0.52 14.51
CA VAL A 228 28.95 1.41 13.79
C VAL A 228 27.66 1.64 14.56
N ILE A 229 27.05 0.59 15.11
CA ILE A 229 25.81 0.70 15.90
C ILE A 229 26.05 1.50 17.17
N ASN A 230 27.11 1.18 17.92
CA ASN A 230 27.46 1.91 19.14
C ASN A 230 27.71 3.40 18.87
N LYS A 231 28.37 3.72 17.75
CA LYS A 231 28.57 5.09 17.32
C LYS A 231 27.23 5.78 17.02
N LYS A 232 26.34 5.15 16.25
CA LYS A 232 25.00 5.69 15.94
C LYS A 232 24.16 5.93 17.19
N ILE A 233 24.19 5.01 18.16
CA ILE A 233 23.52 5.17 19.46
C ILE A 233 24.12 6.35 20.23
N THR A 234 25.45 6.46 20.25
CA THR A 234 26.16 7.56 20.93
C THR A 234 25.82 8.91 20.30
N ASP A 235 25.78 8.99 18.97
CA ASP A 235 25.44 10.21 18.23
C ASP A 235 23.96 10.60 18.46
N ALA A 236 23.04 9.62 18.49
CA ALA A 236 21.64 9.83 18.83
C ALA A 236 21.45 10.32 20.28
N LEU A 237 22.17 9.73 21.23
CA LEU A 237 22.16 10.17 22.64
C LEU A 237 22.72 11.58 22.80
N LYS A 238 23.87 11.90 22.18
CA LYS A 238 24.44 13.26 22.20
C LYS A 238 23.49 14.30 21.66
N SER A 239 22.91 14.05 20.48
CA SER A 239 21.93 14.97 19.88
C SER A 239 20.63 15.12 20.69
N THR A 240 20.29 14.14 21.51
CA THR A 240 19.14 14.21 22.44
C THR A 240 19.51 14.95 23.73
N ILE A 241 20.72 14.75 24.25
CA ILE A 241 21.26 15.45 25.43
C ILE A 241 21.48 16.96 25.13
N GLU A 242 21.93 17.28 23.93
CA GLU A 242 22.05 18.67 23.46
C GLU A 242 20.69 19.38 23.32
N LYS A 243 19.61 18.62 23.12
CA LYS A 243 18.24 19.15 23.10
C LYS A 243 17.64 19.33 24.51
N THR A 244 18.08 18.55 25.50
CA THR A 244 17.58 18.64 26.89
C THR A 244 18.38 19.64 27.73
N ASN A 245 19.65 19.89 27.42
CA ASN A 245 20.44 20.95 28.03
C ASN A 245 20.37 22.23 27.19
N GLY A 246 19.36 23.05 27.47
CA GLY A 246 19.21 24.38 26.86
C GLY A 246 20.45 25.26 27.04
N LYS A 247 21.23 25.40 25.97
CA LYS A 247 21.95 26.62 25.59
C LYS A 247 21.85 26.75 24.08
N GLY A 248 21.37 27.91 23.62
CA GLY A 248 21.16 28.21 22.20
C GLY A 248 22.44 28.02 21.36
N PRO A 249 22.31 27.81 20.05
CA PRO A 249 23.44 27.41 19.22
C PRO A 249 24.44 28.57 19.07
N GLU A 250 25.66 28.34 19.53
CA GLU A 250 26.84 29.13 19.14
C GLU A 250 27.25 28.74 17.70
N PRO A 251 27.71 29.68 16.85
CA PRO A 251 27.93 29.42 15.44
C PRO A 251 29.21 28.62 15.18
N GLN A 252 29.10 27.52 14.44
CA GLN A 252 30.24 26.81 13.85
C GLN A 252 30.69 27.49 12.54
N PRO A 253 32.00 27.45 12.19
CA PRO A 253 32.50 28.06 10.96
C PRO A 253 31.99 27.34 9.70
N PRO A 254 31.78 28.02 8.57
CA PRO A 254 31.22 27.40 7.37
C PRO A 254 32.24 26.49 6.68
N LEU A 255 31.79 25.31 6.25
CA LEU A 255 32.43 24.55 5.18
C LEU A 255 32.08 25.18 3.82
N PRO A 256 32.93 25.09 2.78
CA PRO A 256 32.70 25.79 1.52
C PRO A 256 31.51 25.19 0.77
N ASP A 257 30.54 26.05 0.43
CA ASP A 257 29.36 25.69 -0.37
C ASP A 257 29.73 25.33 -1.82
N PRO A 258 29.11 24.29 -2.42
CA PRO A 258 28.83 24.31 -3.84
C PRO A 258 27.73 25.37 -4.10
N ALA A 259 27.94 26.18 -5.15
CA ALA A 259 27.20 27.42 -5.47
C ALA A 259 25.70 27.49 -5.05
N PRO A 260 25.26 28.61 -4.43
CA PRO A 260 23.91 28.76 -3.92
C PRO A 260 22.88 28.97 -5.05
N SER A 261 21.87 28.11 -5.12
CA SER A 261 20.55 28.56 -5.56
C SER A 261 19.97 29.41 -4.43
N GLY A 262 19.84 30.72 -4.62
CA GLY A 262 19.39 31.69 -3.63
C GLY A 262 17.91 31.55 -3.19
N ILE A 263 17.55 30.38 -2.67
CA ILE A 263 16.25 30.06 -2.07
C ILE A 263 16.52 29.86 -0.58
N VAL A 264 15.98 30.74 0.27
CA VAL A 264 16.13 30.68 1.73
C VAL A 264 14.76 30.45 2.33
N THR A 265 14.50 29.23 2.77
CA THR A 265 13.27 28.91 3.51
C THR A 265 13.27 29.66 4.85
N THR A 266 12.33 30.59 4.99
CA THR A 266 12.20 31.45 6.16
C THR A 266 11.53 30.74 7.33
N LYS A 267 11.74 31.26 8.54
CA LYS A 267 11.03 30.79 9.75
C LYS A 267 9.51 30.96 9.62
N GLU A 268 9.11 32.05 8.98
CA GLU A 268 7.71 32.42 8.78
C GLU A 268 6.97 31.44 7.84
N GLU A 269 7.63 30.96 6.78
CA GLU A 269 7.08 29.93 5.90
C GLU A 269 6.89 28.59 6.61
N LYS A 270 7.81 28.23 7.51
CA LYS A 270 7.69 27.03 8.35
C LYS A 270 6.54 27.15 9.35
N GLU A 271 6.36 28.33 9.96
CA GLU A 271 5.23 28.60 10.87
C GLU A 271 3.89 28.55 10.10
N GLY A 272 3.82 29.16 8.91
CA GLY A 272 2.65 29.05 8.03
C GLY A 272 2.33 27.63 7.60
N PHE A 273 3.36 26.81 7.32
CA PHE A 273 3.21 25.39 6.97
C PHE A 273 2.58 24.58 8.10
N GLU A 274 3.02 24.79 9.34
CA GLU A 274 2.43 24.10 10.50
C GLU A 274 0.98 24.52 10.77
N ILE A 275 0.61 25.77 10.49
CA ILE A 275 -0.80 26.21 10.53
C ILE A 275 -1.64 25.43 9.51
N VAL A 276 -1.14 25.29 8.27
CA VAL A 276 -1.81 24.51 7.23
C VAL A 276 -1.95 23.05 7.65
N ARG A 277 -0.90 22.41 8.18
CA ARG A 277 -1.01 21.03 8.70
C ARG A 277 -2.05 20.91 9.82
N GLY A 278 -2.08 21.87 10.73
CA GLY A 278 -3.07 21.91 11.82
C GLY A 278 -4.51 22.03 11.34
N ILE A 279 -4.78 22.69 10.20
CA ILE A 279 -6.12 22.77 9.60
C ILE A 279 -6.64 21.38 9.20
N PHE A 280 -5.75 20.45 8.85
CA PHE A 280 -6.07 19.11 8.35
C PHE A 280 -5.98 18.01 9.41
N GLN A 281 -5.76 18.38 10.67
CA GLN A 281 -5.79 17.44 11.78
C GLN A 281 -7.14 16.72 11.83
N GLY A 282 -7.12 15.39 11.66
CA GLY A 282 -8.31 14.54 11.65
C GLY A 282 -9.00 14.36 10.29
N THR A 283 -8.51 14.99 9.21
CA THR A 283 -9.04 14.79 7.84
C THR A 283 -8.04 14.13 6.89
N THR A 284 -6.74 14.29 7.12
CA THR A 284 -5.68 13.72 6.27
C THR A 284 -4.43 13.46 7.11
N ASP A 285 -3.66 12.43 6.77
CA ASP A 285 -2.41 12.12 7.47
C ASP A 285 -1.37 13.24 7.32
N TYR A 286 -0.74 13.58 8.45
CA TYR A 286 0.28 14.63 8.56
C TYR A 286 1.51 14.43 7.66
N GLU A 287 1.78 13.19 7.26
CA GLU A 287 2.90 12.79 6.39
C GLU A 287 2.60 13.02 4.91
N ARG A 288 1.30 13.10 4.54
CA ARG A 288 0.88 13.37 3.16
C ARG A 288 1.03 14.85 2.80
N ILE A 289 1.14 15.75 3.77
CA ILE A 289 1.29 17.18 3.54
C ILE A 289 2.78 17.53 3.66
N SER A 290 3.40 17.86 2.53
CA SER A 290 4.81 18.27 2.46
C SER A 290 4.95 19.65 1.83
N TYR A 291 6.17 20.17 1.76
CA TYR A 291 6.44 21.45 1.12
C TYR A 291 7.66 21.38 0.21
N LYS A 292 7.70 22.30 -0.75
CA LYS A 292 8.87 22.56 -1.58
C LYS A 292 9.02 24.05 -1.79
N ASP A 293 10.21 24.56 -1.50
CA ASP A 293 10.52 25.97 -1.64
C ASP A 293 11.00 26.30 -3.07
N TRP A 294 10.49 27.39 -3.64
CA TRP A 294 10.80 27.86 -4.98
C TRP A 294 11.16 29.34 -4.95
N LYS A 295 11.92 29.80 -5.95
CA LYS A 295 12.24 31.21 -6.10
C LYS A 295 10.94 32.04 -6.29
N GLY A 296 10.50 32.69 -5.21
CA GLY A 296 9.35 33.59 -5.17
C GLY A 296 8.07 33.02 -4.54
N PHE A 297 8.04 31.74 -4.12
CA PHE A 297 6.94 31.19 -3.33
C PHE A 297 7.31 29.88 -2.63
N PHE A 298 6.70 29.66 -1.47
CA PHE A 298 6.78 28.41 -0.73
C PHE A 298 5.56 27.56 -1.06
N ASN A 299 5.77 26.35 -1.61
CA ASN A 299 4.70 25.52 -2.13
C ASN A 299 4.33 24.42 -1.13
N VAL A 300 3.09 24.43 -0.62
CA VAL A 300 2.55 23.35 0.22
C VAL A 300 1.81 22.35 -0.68
N ILE A 301 2.17 21.07 -0.61
CA ILE A 301 1.76 20.04 -1.58
C ILE A 301 1.23 18.77 -0.88
N LEU A 302 0.34 18.07 -1.57
CA LEU A 302 -0.19 16.77 -1.15
C LEU A 302 0.57 15.62 -1.84
N GLY A 303 1.04 14.65 -1.07
CA GLY A 303 1.63 13.39 -1.54
C GLY A 303 3.03 13.50 -2.17
N GLY A 304 3.75 14.61 -1.99
CA GLY A 304 5.12 14.78 -2.50
C GLY A 304 5.24 14.99 -4.02
N TYR A 305 4.14 14.97 -4.77
CA TYR A 305 4.13 15.28 -6.20
C TYR A 305 3.86 16.76 -6.46
N ASN A 306 4.70 17.42 -7.27
CA ASN A 306 4.58 18.85 -7.60
C ASN A 306 3.28 19.24 -8.36
N ARG A 307 2.39 18.28 -8.65
CA ARG A 307 1.12 18.47 -9.40
C ARG A 307 -0.13 18.60 -8.50
N LYS A 308 -0.01 18.48 -7.18
CA LYS A 308 -1.13 18.62 -6.23
C LYS A 308 -0.86 19.74 -5.20
N PRO A 309 -0.76 21.02 -5.61
CA PRO A 309 -0.57 22.12 -4.67
C PRO A 309 -1.82 22.32 -3.81
N ILE A 310 -1.64 22.37 -2.50
CA ILE A 310 -2.69 22.69 -1.53
C ILE A 310 -2.83 24.21 -1.44
N CYS A 311 -1.70 24.89 -1.23
CA CYS A 311 -1.60 26.34 -1.27
C CYS A 311 -0.15 26.79 -1.50
N ARG A 312 0.02 28.08 -1.81
CA ARG A 312 1.33 28.74 -1.93
C ARG A 312 1.45 29.90 -0.97
N PHE A 313 2.60 30.08 -0.34
CA PHE A 313 2.90 31.26 0.45
C PHE A 313 3.75 32.24 -0.36
N TYR A 314 3.36 33.50 -0.31
CA TYR A 314 4.10 34.61 -0.89
C TYR A 314 4.42 35.62 0.22
N PHE A 315 5.36 35.27 1.10
CA PHE A 315 5.67 36.04 2.30
C PHE A 315 6.80 37.06 2.11
N ASP A 316 7.55 36.97 1.00
CA ASP A 316 8.67 37.87 0.67
C ASP A 316 8.25 39.34 0.44
N ASN A 317 6.96 39.62 0.24
CA ASN A 317 6.45 40.95 -0.03
C ASN A 317 5.98 41.66 1.26
N LYS A 318 6.02 43.01 1.27
CA LYS A 318 5.50 43.83 2.38
C LYS A 318 4.04 43.50 2.74
N GLN A 319 3.24 43.15 1.73
CA GLN A 319 1.92 42.55 1.88
C GLN A 319 2.03 41.05 1.63
N LYS A 320 1.63 40.23 2.60
CA LYS A 320 1.65 38.77 2.48
C LYS A 320 0.43 38.27 1.73
N TYR A 321 0.59 37.16 1.03
CA TYR A 321 -0.51 36.48 0.33
C TYR A 321 -0.43 34.97 0.49
N ILE A 322 -1.61 34.34 0.40
CA ILE A 322 -1.76 32.90 0.20
C ILE A 322 -2.39 32.64 -1.18
N GLY A 323 -1.80 31.74 -1.95
CA GLY A 323 -2.36 31.22 -3.19
C GLY A 323 -3.24 30.01 -2.89
N LEU A 324 -4.51 30.08 -3.27
CA LEU A 324 -5.53 29.04 -3.09
C LEU A 324 -5.86 28.42 -4.44
N PHE A 325 -6.07 27.11 -4.49
CA PHE A 325 -6.30 26.38 -5.75
C PHE A 325 -7.74 25.89 -5.88
N ASP A 326 -8.35 26.16 -7.03
CA ASP A 326 -9.64 25.62 -7.44
C ASP A 326 -9.59 25.03 -8.87
N SER A 327 -10.75 24.66 -9.43
CA SER A 327 -10.86 24.12 -10.79
C SER A 327 -10.43 25.08 -11.91
N LYS A 328 -10.29 26.38 -11.61
CA LYS A 328 -9.93 27.44 -12.55
C LYS A 328 -8.47 27.88 -12.41
N GLY A 329 -7.76 27.42 -11.38
CA GLY A 329 -6.34 27.67 -11.17
C GLY A 329 -6.04 28.28 -9.80
N GLU A 330 -4.97 29.06 -9.73
CA GLU A 330 -4.53 29.71 -8.49
C GLU A 330 -5.19 31.10 -8.32
N GLU A 331 -5.81 31.33 -7.17
CA GLU A 331 -6.30 32.62 -6.70
C GLU A 331 -5.38 33.14 -5.57
N LYS A 332 -4.74 34.30 -5.76
CA LYS A 332 -3.84 34.90 -4.77
C LYS A 332 -4.58 35.91 -3.89
N VAL A 333 -4.74 35.62 -2.60
CA VAL A 333 -5.48 36.45 -1.65
C VAL A 333 -4.57 37.04 -0.56
N PRO A 334 -4.76 38.31 -0.16
CA PRO A 334 -3.91 38.95 0.86
C PRO A 334 -4.21 38.41 2.26
N ILE A 335 -3.17 38.33 3.09
CA ILE A 335 -3.25 38.03 4.53
C ILE A 335 -2.49 39.09 5.33
N GLY A 336 -3.00 39.47 6.49
CA GLY A 336 -2.35 40.42 7.40
C GLY A 336 -1.37 39.72 8.34
N GLU A 337 -1.76 38.56 8.87
CA GLU A 337 -0.95 37.73 9.77
C GLU A 337 -1.07 36.24 9.42
N LEU A 338 -0.19 35.40 9.96
CA LEU A 338 -0.17 33.97 9.62
C LEU A 338 -1.46 33.23 10.03
N ASP A 339 -2.11 33.65 11.12
CA ASP A 339 -3.34 33.00 11.58
C ASP A 339 -4.53 33.22 10.63
N ASP A 340 -4.46 34.23 9.76
CA ASP A 340 -5.45 34.46 8.70
C ASP A 340 -5.57 33.28 7.73
N ILE A 341 -4.56 32.41 7.63
CA ILE A 341 -4.61 31.17 6.86
C ILE A 341 -5.82 30.32 7.28
N ARG A 342 -6.18 30.32 8.57
CA ARG A 342 -7.33 29.56 9.10
C ARG A 342 -8.67 30.01 8.53
N LYS A 343 -8.79 31.27 8.10
CA LYS A 343 -10.01 31.81 7.45
C LYS A 343 -10.31 31.10 6.12
N TYR A 344 -9.32 30.44 5.53
CA TYR A 344 -9.44 29.71 4.27
C TYR A 344 -9.47 28.19 4.46
N ALA A 345 -9.65 27.69 5.69
CA ALA A 345 -9.65 26.26 6.01
C ALA A 345 -10.60 25.44 5.12
N ASP A 346 -11.82 25.93 4.88
CA ASP A 346 -12.80 25.21 4.06
C ASP A 346 -12.37 25.11 2.59
N LYS A 347 -11.76 26.17 2.03
CA LYS A 347 -11.20 26.15 0.67
C LYS A 347 -10.04 25.15 0.59
N LEU A 348 -9.14 25.16 1.57
CA LEU A 348 -8.00 24.23 1.64
C LEU A 348 -8.47 22.76 1.77
N LYS A 349 -9.50 22.49 2.58
CA LYS A 349 -10.16 21.18 2.70
C LYS A 349 -10.86 20.75 1.43
N ALA A 350 -11.51 21.67 0.72
CA ALA A 350 -12.10 21.37 -0.58
C ALA A 350 -11.03 21.01 -1.63
N THR A 351 -9.87 21.68 -1.61
CA THR A 351 -8.73 21.36 -2.49
C THR A 351 -8.18 19.94 -2.22
N ILE A 352 -8.00 19.55 -0.96
CA ILE A 352 -7.60 18.16 -0.63
C ILE A 352 -8.70 17.17 -0.98
N SER A 353 -9.96 17.45 -0.65
CA SER A 353 -11.09 16.56 -0.98
C SER A 353 -11.25 16.37 -2.49
N TYR A 354 -10.92 17.39 -3.28
CA TYR A 354 -10.83 17.29 -4.73
C TYR A 354 -9.70 16.34 -5.17
N TYR A 355 -8.54 16.40 -4.51
CA TYR A 355 -7.44 15.48 -4.77
C TYR A 355 -7.66 14.05 -4.25
N ASP A 356 -8.38 13.87 -3.14
CA ASP A 356 -8.68 12.57 -2.53
C ASP A 356 -9.91 11.89 -3.19
N GLY A 357 -10.89 12.68 -3.67
CA GLY A 357 -11.98 12.21 -4.53
C GLY A 357 -11.51 11.77 -5.92
N MET A 358 -10.27 12.13 -6.27
CA MET A 358 -9.47 11.36 -7.22
C MET A 358 -8.75 10.27 -6.42
N ILE A 359 -9.37 9.09 -6.27
CA ILE A 359 -8.59 7.83 -6.23
C ILE A 359 -7.49 8.03 -7.28
N ASP A 360 -6.22 7.81 -6.96
CA ASP A 360 -5.15 8.19 -7.90
C ASP A 360 -5.22 7.28 -9.14
N ILE A 361 -6.11 7.66 -10.07
CA ILE A 361 -6.46 6.93 -11.28
C ILE A 361 -5.19 6.76 -12.11
N GLN A 362 -4.26 7.71 -12.00
CA GLN A 362 -2.96 7.64 -12.66
C GLN A 362 -2.09 6.56 -12.03
N ASP A 363 -2.05 6.44 -10.71
CA ASP A 363 -1.35 5.34 -10.03
C ASP A 363 -2.01 3.99 -10.32
N ILE A 364 -3.34 3.90 -10.26
CA ILE A 364 -4.08 2.68 -10.63
C ILE A 364 -3.78 2.28 -12.06
N GLN A 365 -3.80 3.23 -13.00
CA GLN A 365 -3.49 2.98 -14.40
C GLN A 365 -2.06 2.49 -14.59
N LEU A 366 -1.11 3.17 -13.95
CA LEU A 366 0.30 2.81 -14.05
C LEU A 366 0.55 1.40 -13.49
N GLU A 367 0.03 1.11 -12.29
CA GLU A 367 0.18 -0.19 -11.65
C GLU A 367 -0.56 -1.30 -12.42
N PHE A 368 -1.76 -1.02 -12.96
CA PHE A 368 -2.47 -1.93 -13.83
C PHE A 368 -1.60 -2.34 -15.02
N TRP A 369 -1.08 -1.35 -15.77
CA TRP A 369 -0.33 -1.63 -17.00
C TRP A 369 1.03 -2.28 -16.73
N LYS A 370 1.71 -1.94 -15.63
CA LYS A 370 2.91 -2.67 -15.18
C LYS A 370 2.59 -4.14 -14.89
N GLY A 371 1.51 -4.38 -14.16
CA GLY A 371 1.05 -5.74 -13.84
C GLY A 371 0.71 -6.53 -15.10
N PHE A 372 -0.10 -5.95 -15.99
CA PHE A 372 -0.50 -6.59 -17.25
C PHE A 372 0.71 -6.91 -18.12
N LYS A 373 1.64 -5.96 -18.30
CA LYS A 373 2.87 -6.17 -19.08
C LYS A 373 3.68 -7.35 -18.55
N LYS A 374 3.91 -7.39 -17.23
CA LYS A 374 4.63 -8.49 -16.57
C LYS A 374 3.88 -9.83 -16.72
N TYR A 375 2.56 -9.82 -16.57
CA TYR A 375 1.73 -11.01 -16.70
C TYR A 375 1.79 -11.59 -18.12
N ALA A 376 1.49 -10.77 -19.12
CA ALA A 376 1.48 -11.17 -20.53
C ALA A 376 2.87 -11.64 -20.98
N GLN A 377 3.97 -10.98 -20.58
CA GLN A 377 5.33 -11.43 -20.88
C GLN A 377 5.67 -12.82 -20.31
N SER A 378 4.98 -13.25 -19.25
CA SER A 378 5.19 -14.57 -18.63
C SER A 378 4.24 -15.66 -19.13
N LYS A 379 3.18 -15.28 -19.86
CA LYS A 379 2.06 -16.18 -20.22
C LYS A 379 1.68 -16.16 -21.70
N SER A 380 2.24 -15.24 -22.48
CA SER A 380 2.00 -15.11 -23.92
C SER A 380 3.33 -15.12 -24.67
N ASP A 381 3.42 -15.98 -25.68
CA ASP A 381 4.56 -16.01 -26.61
C ASP A 381 4.29 -15.14 -27.85
N SER A 382 3.06 -14.64 -28.04
CA SER A 382 2.62 -13.95 -29.26
C SER A 382 2.50 -12.43 -29.09
N LEU A 383 2.11 -11.96 -27.90
CA LEU A 383 1.95 -10.52 -27.62
C LEU A 383 3.31 -9.84 -27.37
N GLN A 384 3.71 -8.97 -28.29
CA GLN A 384 4.91 -8.14 -28.17
C GLN A 384 4.57 -6.80 -27.51
N LEU A 385 4.67 -6.73 -26.19
CA LEU A 385 4.42 -5.51 -25.39
C LEU A 385 5.68 -4.64 -25.27
N THR A 386 6.00 -3.89 -26.33
CA THR A 386 7.24 -3.12 -26.46
C THR A 386 7.22 -1.75 -25.78
N HIS A 387 6.05 -1.18 -25.51
CA HIS A 387 5.92 0.14 -24.91
C HIS A 387 6.04 0.10 -23.38
N GLU A 388 6.57 1.17 -22.79
CA GLU A 388 6.56 1.31 -21.34
C GLU A 388 5.18 1.70 -20.80
N PRO A 389 4.72 1.09 -19.70
CA PRO A 389 3.52 1.51 -19.00
C PRO A 389 3.60 2.99 -18.57
N HIS A 390 2.50 3.71 -18.79
CA HIS A 390 2.32 5.10 -18.39
C HIS A 390 1.02 5.27 -17.61
N PRO A 391 0.89 6.34 -16.80
CA PRO A 391 -0.35 6.65 -16.06
C PRO A 391 -1.44 7.19 -17.02
N GLN A 392 -2.01 6.30 -17.82
CA GLN A 392 -3.03 6.59 -18.83
C GLN A 392 -4.05 5.45 -18.90
N ASN A 393 -5.26 5.71 -19.39
CA ASN A 393 -6.33 4.70 -19.42
C ASN A 393 -6.21 3.67 -20.56
N TRP A 394 -5.21 3.75 -21.43
CA TRP A 394 -5.03 2.83 -22.57
C TRP A 394 -3.63 2.24 -22.69
N TYR A 395 -3.51 1.09 -23.33
CA TYR A 395 -2.24 0.46 -23.72
C TYR A 395 -2.36 -0.09 -25.15
N ASN A 396 -1.46 0.33 -26.03
CA ASN A 396 -1.54 -0.02 -27.45
C ASN A 396 -0.58 -1.16 -27.81
N ILE A 397 -1.05 -2.08 -28.65
CA ILE A 397 -0.29 -3.22 -29.16
C ILE A 397 -0.31 -3.18 -30.69
N GLY A 398 0.87 -3.30 -31.29
CA GLY A 398 1.02 -3.27 -32.75
C GLY A 398 0.40 -4.51 -33.41
N LEU A 399 -0.36 -4.30 -34.48
CA LEU A 399 -0.98 -5.36 -35.28
C LEU A 399 -0.11 -5.81 -36.47
N GLY A 400 1.06 -5.18 -36.68
CA GLY A 400 1.85 -5.38 -37.90
C GLY A 400 1.15 -4.83 -39.16
N ARG A 401 0.16 -3.95 -38.98
CA ARG A 401 -0.54 -3.21 -40.04
C ARG A 401 -0.51 -1.72 -39.69
N PRO A 402 -0.13 -0.83 -40.61
CA PRO A 402 0.10 0.58 -40.28
C PRO A 402 -1.20 1.37 -40.03
N LYS A 403 -2.34 0.89 -40.54
CA LYS A 403 -3.63 1.59 -40.48
C LYS A 403 -4.47 1.28 -39.23
N ALA A 404 -4.08 0.28 -38.43
CA ALA A 404 -4.84 -0.14 -37.27
C ALA A 404 -3.92 -0.77 -36.21
N HIS A 405 -4.32 -0.66 -34.94
CA HIS A 405 -3.64 -1.32 -33.83
C HIS A 405 -4.66 -1.80 -32.80
N ILE A 406 -4.23 -2.70 -31.92
CA ILE A 406 -5.05 -3.11 -30.78
C ILE A 406 -4.87 -2.05 -29.70
N SER A 407 -5.96 -1.55 -29.13
CA SER A 407 -5.95 -0.70 -27.95
C SER A 407 -6.69 -1.41 -26.81
N LEU A 408 -6.00 -1.58 -25.69
CA LEU A 408 -6.58 -2.06 -24.44
C LEU A 408 -6.92 -0.85 -23.59
N THR A 409 -8.11 -0.77 -23.03
CA THR A 409 -8.56 0.36 -22.22
C THR A 409 -9.14 -0.11 -20.90
N ILE A 410 -8.74 0.56 -19.82
CA ILE A 410 -9.34 0.43 -18.49
C ILE A 410 -10.07 1.71 -18.14
N ASN A 411 -11.32 1.60 -17.66
CA ASN A 411 -12.06 2.75 -17.14
C ASN A 411 -12.37 2.55 -15.66
N VAL A 412 -11.62 3.27 -14.82
CA VAL A 412 -11.71 3.20 -13.35
C VAL A 412 -13.04 3.76 -12.83
N LYS A 413 -13.65 4.71 -13.53
CA LYS A 413 -14.89 5.37 -13.08
C LYS A 413 -16.14 4.58 -13.50
N SER A 414 -16.11 4.00 -14.68
CA SER A 414 -17.24 3.22 -15.21
C SER A 414 -17.08 1.72 -15.02
N ASN A 415 -16.03 1.25 -14.33
CA ASN A 415 -15.72 -0.15 -14.09
C ASN A 415 -15.82 -1.00 -15.37
N LEU A 416 -14.93 -0.74 -16.32
CA LEU A 416 -14.96 -1.38 -17.64
C LEU A 416 -13.56 -1.70 -18.15
N LEU A 417 -13.38 -2.93 -18.64
CA LEU A 417 -12.29 -3.30 -19.54
C LEU A 417 -12.77 -3.27 -20.99
N ARG A 418 -11.88 -2.90 -21.90
CA ARG A 418 -12.17 -2.88 -23.34
C ARG A 418 -10.95 -3.28 -24.16
N CYS A 419 -11.15 -4.20 -25.09
CA CYS A 419 -10.20 -4.51 -26.16
C CYS A 419 -10.80 -4.01 -27.47
N GLU A 420 -10.04 -3.24 -28.25
CA GLU A 420 -10.52 -2.71 -29.52
C GLU A 420 -9.46 -2.72 -30.62
N ILE A 421 -9.90 -2.90 -31.86
CA ILE A 421 -9.16 -2.46 -33.03
C ILE A 421 -9.43 -0.97 -33.22
N TYR A 422 -8.39 -0.17 -33.04
CA TYR A 422 -8.43 1.28 -33.19
C TYR A 422 -7.91 1.68 -34.58
N ILE A 423 -8.74 2.40 -35.34
CA ILE A 423 -8.48 2.82 -36.72
C ILE A 423 -8.48 4.37 -36.75
N PRO A 424 -7.32 5.05 -36.65
CA PRO A 424 -7.27 6.49 -36.36
C PRO A 424 -7.78 7.40 -37.49
N ASP A 425 -7.47 7.11 -38.75
CA ASP A 425 -7.68 8.06 -39.87
C ASP A 425 -8.09 7.35 -41.17
N SER A 426 -8.84 6.24 -41.10
CA SER A 426 -9.33 5.54 -42.31
C SER A 426 -10.74 4.96 -42.11
N LYS A 427 -11.75 5.74 -42.51
CA LYS A 427 -13.14 5.27 -42.56
C LYS A 427 -13.34 4.21 -43.65
N GLU A 428 -12.53 4.28 -44.71
CA GLU A 428 -12.53 3.30 -45.78
C GLU A 428 -12.19 1.91 -45.23
N LEU A 429 -11.12 1.79 -44.43
CA LEU A 429 -10.75 0.52 -43.80
C LEU A 429 -11.84 0.01 -42.87
N TYR A 430 -12.44 0.87 -42.06
CA TYR A 430 -13.56 0.49 -41.20
C TYR A 430 -14.73 -0.08 -42.02
N ASN A 431 -15.12 0.63 -43.09
CA ASN A 431 -16.21 0.20 -43.98
C ASN A 431 -15.89 -1.08 -44.76
N GLU A 432 -14.62 -1.34 -45.07
CA GLU A 432 -14.17 -2.62 -45.64
C GLU A 432 -14.33 -3.76 -44.63
N LEU A 433 -13.94 -3.55 -43.36
CA LEU A 433 -14.10 -4.55 -42.31
C LEU A 433 -15.57 -4.83 -41.99
N VAL A 434 -16.44 -3.80 -42.00
CA VAL A 434 -17.89 -3.97 -41.80
C VAL A 434 -18.52 -4.90 -42.85
N LYS A 435 -18.04 -4.89 -44.09
CA LYS A 435 -18.52 -5.82 -45.13
C LYS A 435 -18.20 -7.29 -44.83
N GLN A 436 -17.23 -7.53 -43.97
CA GLN A 436 -16.77 -8.85 -43.54
C GLN A 436 -17.10 -9.08 -42.06
N LYS A 437 -18.05 -8.32 -41.49
CA LYS A 437 -18.42 -8.38 -40.08
C LYS A 437 -18.71 -9.81 -39.62
N ASP A 438 -19.64 -10.48 -40.31
CA ASP A 438 -20.11 -11.80 -39.90
C ASP A 438 -18.95 -12.82 -39.94
N GLU A 439 -18.10 -12.78 -40.97
CA GLU A 439 -16.93 -13.65 -41.09
C GLU A 439 -15.90 -13.39 -39.97
N ILE A 440 -15.70 -12.12 -39.58
CA ILE A 440 -14.76 -11.73 -38.52
C ILE A 440 -15.27 -12.18 -37.14
N GLU A 441 -16.56 -11.99 -36.86
CA GLU A 441 -17.19 -12.41 -35.61
C GLU A 441 -17.23 -13.94 -35.48
N ASP A 442 -17.47 -14.66 -36.58
CA ASP A 442 -17.38 -16.12 -36.65
C ASP A 442 -15.95 -16.62 -36.39
N ASP A 443 -14.93 -15.98 -36.99
CA ASP A 443 -13.52 -16.33 -36.80
C ASP A 443 -13.03 -16.07 -35.36
N LEU A 444 -13.61 -15.08 -34.69
CA LEU A 444 -13.34 -14.74 -33.28
C LEU A 444 -14.17 -15.59 -32.31
N ASN A 445 -15.32 -16.10 -32.76
CA ASN A 445 -16.37 -16.68 -31.93
C ASN A 445 -16.83 -15.70 -30.82
N GLU A 446 -16.98 -14.42 -31.18
CA GLU A 446 -17.37 -13.31 -30.29
C GLU A 446 -18.21 -12.28 -31.05
N GLU A 447 -19.20 -11.69 -30.41
CA GLU A 447 -19.98 -10.57 -30.97
C GLU A 447 -19.31 -9.23 -30.62
N LEU A 448 -19.11 -8.35 -31.60
CA LEU A 448 -18.38 -7.09 -31.44
C LEU A 448 -19.29 -5.86 -31.57
N GLU A 449 -18.89 -4.79 -30.90
CA GLU A 449 -19.44 -3.45 -31.11
C GLU A 449 -18.69 -2.73 -32.22
N TRP A 450 -19.39 -2.46 -33.33
CA TRP A 450 -18.86 -1.76 -34.49
C TRP A 450 -19.19 -0.28 -34.41
N MET A 451 -18.17 0.56 -34.23
CA MET A 451 -18.34 1.99 -33.93
C MET A 451 -17.66 2.85 -35.00
N GLU A 452 -18.45 3.33 -35.97
CA GLU A 452 -17.93 4.18 -37.04
C GLU A 452 -17.48 5.55 -36.53
N LEU A 453 -18.21 6.14 -35.58
CA LEU A 453 -17.94 7.49 -35.03
C LEU A 453 -17.78 8.57 -36.13
N PRO A 454 -18.87 8.97 -36.83
CA PRO A 454 -18.81 9.86 -37.99
C PRO A 454 -18.23 11.25 -37.68
N ASP A 455 -18.42 11.75 -36.46
CA ASP A 455 -17.89 13.04 -36.02
C ASP A 455 -16.41 12.99 -35.56
N LYS A 456 -15.77 11.82 -35.65
CA LYS A 456 -14.37 11.61 -35.26
C LYS A 456 -13.59 11.06 -36.44
N ARG A 457 -12.29 11.37 -36.50
CA ARG A 457 -11.39 10.76 -37.49
C ARG A 457 -11.26 9.25 -37.27
N ALA A 458 -11.21 8.85 -36.01
CA ALA A 458 -11.05 7.46 -35.62
C ALA A 458 -12.36 6.68 -35.68
N SER A 459 -12.24 5.38 -35.97
CA SER A 459 -13.29 4.36 -35.80
C SER A 459 -12.74 3.24 -34.92
N ASN A 460 -13.62 2.48 -34.28
CA ASN A 460 -13.23 1.32 -33.49
C ASN A 460 -14.17 0.13 -33.65
N ILE A 461 -13.60 -1.05 -33.50
CA ILE A 461 -14.31 -2.33 -33.43
C ILE A 461 -13.89 -2.95 -32.11
N ARG A 462 -14.84 -3.18 -31.19
CA ARG A 462 -14.49 -3.39 -29.78
C ARG A 462 -15.33 -4.46 -29.11
N ILE A 463 -14.76 -5.05 -28.07
CA ILE A 463 -15.44 -5.86 -27.07
C ILE A 463 -15.17 -5.27 -25.70
N SER A 464 -16.19 -5.23 -24.84
CA SER A 464 -16.08 -4.67 -23.50
C SER A 464 -16.57 -5.67 -22.45
N ARG A 465 -15.95 -5.63 -21.26
CA ARG A 465 -16.35 -6.43 -20.10
C ARG A 465 -16.54 -5.49 -18.90
N PRO A 466 -17.73 -5.45 -18.26
CA PRO A 466 -17.90 -4.79 -16.97
C PRO A 466 -16.99 -5.43 -15.92
N ASP A 467 -16.21 -4.62 -15.21
CA ASP A 467 -15.14 -5.12 -14.35
C ASP A 467 -14.64 -4.06 -13.36
N ASN A 468 -14.39 -4.42 -12.10
CA ASN A 468 -13.97 -3.44 -11.10
C ASN A 468 -12.45 -3.23 -11.12
N ILE A 469 -12.01 -2.18 -11.83
CA ILE A 469 -10.58 -1.87 -12.00
C ILE A 469 -9.89 -1.50 -10.67
N ASN A 470 -10.68 -1.05 -9.68
CA ASN A 470 -10.21 -0.71 -8.35
C ASN A 470 -9.95 -1.94 -7.48
N GLU A 471 -10.29 -3.16 -7.93
CA GLU A 471 -10.13 -4.40 -7.18
C GLU A 471 -8.91 -5.20 -7.69
N PRO A 472 -7.76 -5.15 -7.01
CA PRO A 472 -6.52 -5.76 -7.48
C PRO A 472 -6.49 -7.28 -7.31
N TYR A 473 -7.50 -7.88 -6.67
CA TYR A 473 -7.61 -9.34 -6.60
C TYR A 473 -8.16 -9.95 -7.89
N GLU A 474 -8.94 -9.20 -8.67
CA GLU A 474 -9.40 -9.64 -10.00
C GLU A 474 -8.32 -9.46 -11.08
N ARG A 475 -7.15 -8.90 -10.72
CA ARG A 475 -6.09 -8.55 -11.68
C ARG A 475 -5.66 -9.70 -12.56
N GLU A 476 -5.53 -10.91 -12.03
CA GLU A 476 -5.15 -12.06 -12.86
C GLU A 476 -6.22 -12.40 -13.90
N GLU A 477 -7.51 -12.35 -13.54
CA GLU A 477 -8.62 -12.58 -14.47
C GLU A 477 -8.79 -11.43 -15.48
N GLN A 478 -8.57 -10.18 -15.04
CA GLN A 478 -8.53 -8.99 -15.89
C GLN A 478 -7.39 -9.09 -16.91
N PHE A 479 -6.20 -9.52 -16.46
CA PHE A 479 -5.03 -9.70 -17.31
C PHE A 479 -5.19 -10.87 -18.26
N GLU A 480 -5.72 -12.00 -17.79
CA GLU A 480 -5.99 -13.16 -18.64
C GLU A 480 -6.99 -12.79 -19.73
N TRP A 481 -8.08 -12.08 -19.39
CA TRP A 481 -9.04 -11.61 -20.38
C TRP A 481 -8.42 -10.67 -21.41
N PHE A 482 -7.64 -9.68 -20.98
CA PHE A 482 -6.94 -8.80 -21.92
C PHE A 482 -5.95 -9.56 -22.80
N LYS A 483 -5.21 -10.52 -22.23
CA LYS A 483 -4.29 -11.37 -22.99
C LYS A 483 -5.04 -12.15 -24.05
N THR A 484 -6.07 -12.91 -23.66
CA THR A 484 -6.88 -13.74 -24.56
C THR A 484 -7.50 -12.91 -25.68
N GLN A 485 -8.14 -11.78 -25.36
CA GLN A 485 -8.78 -10.93 -26.36
C GLN A 485 -7.75 -10.28 -27.30
N ALA A 486 -6.61 -9.82 -26.77
CA ALA A 486 -5.54 -9.26 -27.61
C ALA A 486 -4.92 -10.33 -28.53
N GLU A 487 -4.70 -11.56 -28.04
CA GLU A 487 -4.19 -12.68 -28.85
C GLU A 487 -5.17 -13.07 -29.97
N LEU A 488 -6.47 -13.13 -29.65
CA LEU A 488 -7.52 -13.37 -30.64
C LEU A 488 -7.52 -12.28 -31.71
N PHE A 489 -7.50 -11.01 -31.30
CA PHE A 489 -7.51 -9.89 -32.24
C PHE A 489 -6.24 -9.87 -33.10
N GLN A 490 -5.09 -10.15 -32.50
CA GLN A 490 -3.81 -10.23 -33.21
C GLN A 490 -3.76 -11.40 -34.20
N LYS A 491 -4.47 -12.49 -33.92
CA LYS A 491 -4.55 -13.66 -34.82
C LYS A 491 -5.52 -13.44 -35.98
N VAL A 492 -6.67 -12.81 -35.73
CA VAL A 492 -7.78 -12.75 -36.70
C VAL A 492 -7.70 -11.52 -37.60
N PHE A 493 -7.62 -10.32 -37.04
CA PHE A 493 -7.72 -9.07 -37.82
C PHE A 493 -6.65 -8.89 -38.93
N PRO A 494 -5.40 -9.36 -38.80
CA PRO A 494 -4.43 -9.24 -39.90
C PRO A 494 -4.81 -9.96 -41.20
N LYS A 495 -5.76 -10.91 -41.16
CA LYS A 495 -6.31 -11.57 -42.36
C LYS A 495 -7.18 -10.63 -43.19
N TYR A 496 -7.86 -9.70 -42.51
CA TYR A 496 -8.86 -8.81 -43.08
C TYR A 496 -8.33 -7.39 -43.31
N ILE A 497 -7.26 -7.00 -42.61
CA ILE A 497 -6.58 -5.72 -42.77
C ILE A 497 -5.37 -5.91 -43.69
N ARG A 498 -5.44 -5.32 -44.88
CA ARG A 498 -4.37 -5.38 -45.89
C ARG A 498 -3.32 -4.29 -45.72
#